data_AF-A0A379ACL6-F1
#
_entry.id   AF-A0A379ACL6-F1
#
_cell.length_a   1.000
_cell.length_b   1.000
_cell.length_c   1.000
_cell.angle_alpha   90.00
_cell.angle_beta   90.00
_cell.angle_gamma   90.00
#
_symmetry.space_group_name_H-M   'P 1'
#
loop_
_entity.id
_entity.type
_entity.pdbx_description
1 polymer ?
#
loop_
_entity_poly.entity_id
_entity_poly.type
_entity_poly.pdbx_seq_one_letter_code
_entity_poly.pdbx_strand_id
1 'polypeptide(L)'
;MEGHLLAPMLEENPPEFPFVALLVSGGHTQLISVTGIGEYALLGESIDDAAGEAFDKTAKLLGLDYPGGPMLSKMAQQGTAGRFTFPRPMTDRPGLDFSFSGLKTFAANTIRANDDDAQTRADIARAFEDAVVDTLSIKCKRALDQTGFKRLVIAGGVSANRTLREQMAIHDAKARRRSVLRPPGVLYR
;
A
#
# COMPACT_ATOMS: atom_id res chain seq x y z
N MET A 1 -14.99 -3.61 9.36
CA MET A 1 -14.32 -4.40 8.31
C MET A 1 -15.19 -4.48 7.05
N GLU A 2 -16.44 -4.95 7.14
CA GLU A 2 -17.33 -5.11 5.96
C GLU A 2 -17.63 -3.80 5.20
N GLY A 3 -17.87 -2.68 5.88
CA GLY A 3 -18.22 -1.41 5.22
C GLY A 3 -17.15 -0.87 4.25
N HIS A 4 -15.87 -1.11 4.50
CA HIS A 4 -14.80 -0.71 3.57
C HIS A 4 -14.61 -1.70 2.42
N LEU A 5 -14.88 -2.99 2.64
CA LEU A 5 -14.80 -4.03 1.62
C LEU A 5 -16.01 -3.97 0.67
N LEU A 6 -17.17 -3.56 1.18
CA LEU A 6 -18.40 -3.37 0.42
C LEU A 6 -18.49 -2.01 -0.27
N ALA A 7 -17.67 -1.02 0.10
CA ALA A 7 -17.72 0.30 -0.54
C ALA A 7 -17.57 0.24 -2.09
N PRO A 8 -16.65 -0.58 -2.66
CA PRO A 8 -16.60 -0.78 -4.11
C PRO A 8 -17.83 -1.48 -4.73
N MET A 9 -18.62 -2.20 -3.92
CA MET A 9 -19.87 -2.85 -4.35
C MET A 9 -21.06 -1.88 -4.43
N LEU A 10 -20.94 -0.69 -3.84
CA LEU A 10 -21.99 0.34 -3.83
C LEU A 10 -21.88 1.32 -5.01
N GLU A 11 -20.89 1.14 -5.90
CA GLU A 11 -20.71 1.98 -7.09
C GLU A 11 -21.57 1.49 -8.28
N GLU A 12 -21.84 2.38 -9.24
CA GLU A 12 -22.63 2.07 -10.44
C GLU A 12 -22.08 0.88 -11.26
N ASN A 13 -20.77 0.65 -11.20
CA ASN A 13 -20.08 -0.45 -11.88
C ASN A 13 -19.24 -1.25 -10.87
N PRO A 14 -19.87 -2.14 -10.08
CA PRO A 14 -19.16 -2.93 -9.09
C PRO A 14 -18.23 -3.95 -9.77
N PRO A 15 -17.13 -4.34 -9.13
CA PRO A 15 -16.24 -5.35 -9.68
C PRO A 15 -16.92 -6.73 -9.66
N GLU A 16 -16.84 -7.44 -10.78
CA GLU A 16 -17.34 -8.82 -10.88
C GLU A 16 -16.52 -9.78 -10.01
N PHE A 17 -17.20 -10.74 -9.37
CA PHE A 17 -16.55 -11.84 -8.67
C PHE A 17 -15.87 -12.84 -9.65
N PRO A 18 -14.90 -13.64 -9.17
CA PRO A 18 -14.14 -13.45 -7.94
C PRO A 18 -13.02 -12.40 -8.13
N PHE A 19 -12.56 -11.82 -7.03
CA PHE A 19 -11.40 -10.91 -7.00
C PHE A 19 -10.66 -10.98 -5.66
N VAL A 20 -9.40 -10.53 -5.68
CA VAL A 20 -8.63 -10.24 -4.47
C VAL A 20 -8.88 -8.79 -4.08
N ALA A 21 -9.15 -8.52 -2.80
CA ALA A 21 -9.25 -7.18 -2.25
C ALA A 21 -8.01 -6.87 -1.40
N LEU A 22 -7.34 -5.76 -1.66
CA LEU A 22 -6.38 -5.14 -0.76
C LEU A 22 -7.07 -3.99 -0.02
N LEU A 23 -7.30 -4.16 1.28
CA LEU A 23 -7.75 -3.10 2.17
C LEU A 23 -6.53 -2.44 2.82
N VAL A 24 -6.22 -1.20 2.46
CA VAL A 24 -5.03 -0.48 2.92
C VAL A 24 -5.39 0.93 3.42
N SER A 25 -5.52 1.06 4.75
CA SER A 25 -5.91 2.30 5.44
C SER A 25 -4.92 2.66 6.55
N GLY A 26 -5.23 3.68 7.34
CA GLY A 26 -4.46 4.02 8.54
C GLY A 26 -4.40 2.89 9.57
N GLY A 27 -5.45 2.07 9.68
CA GLY A 27 -5.53 1.01 10.71
C GLY A 27 -5.69 -0.41 10.15
N HIS A 28 -5.70 -0.60 8.84
CA HIS A 28 -5.85 -1.91 8.23
C HIS A 28 -4.87 -2.09 7.08
N THR A 29 -4.27 -3.27 6.99
CA THR A 29 -3.60 -3.75 5.78
C THR A 29 -3.88 -5.24 5.65
N GLN A 30 -4.81 -5.58 4.75
CA GLN A 30 -5.35 -6.94 4.63
C GLN A 30 -5.53 -7.31 3.15
N LEU A 31 -5.23 -8.58 2.84
CA LEU A 31 -5.56 -9.23 1.58
C LEU A 31 -6.72 -10.20 1.80
N ILE A 32 -7.77 -10.08 1.01
CA ILE A 32 -9.01 -10.82 1.19
C ILE A 32 -9.41 -11.43 -0.16
N SER A 33 -9.73 -12.72 -0.17
CA SER A 33 -10.39 -13.37 -1.30
C SER A 33 -11.89 -13.10 -1.21
N VAL A 34 -12.46 -12.60 -2.29
CA VAL A 34 -13.88 -12.29 -2.39
C VAL A 34 -14.50 -13.09 -3.54
N THR A 35 -15.35 -14.06 -3.20
CA THR A 35 -16.04 -14.93 -4.18
C THR A 35 -17.51 -14.58 -4.37
N GLY A 36 -18.09 -13.81 -3.43
CA GLY A 36 -19.48 -13.39 -3.43
C GLY A 36 -19.76 -12.41 -2.29
N ILE A 37 -21.00 -11.92 -2.20
CA ILE A 37 -21.44 -11.08 -1.09
C ILE A 37 -21.48 -11.92 0.18
N GLY A 38 -20.77 -11.48 1.22
CA GLY A 38 -20.62 -12.23 2.48
C GLY A 38 -19.63 -13.39 2.41
N GLU A 39 -19.06 -13.68 1.24
CA GLU A 39 -18.07 -14.74 1.05
C GLU A 39 -16.66 -14.15 1.00
N TYR A 40 -16.12 -13.89 2.19
CA TYR A 40 -14.82 -13.26 2.38
C TYR A 40 -13.88 -14.20 3.13
N ALA A 41 -12.72 -14.47 2.55
CA ALA A 41 -11.66 -15.23 3.20
C ALA A 41 -10.41 -14.36 3.35
N LEU A 42 -9.96 -14.15 4.59
CA LEU A 42 -8.69 -13.47 4.86
C LEU A 42 -7.53 -14.32 4.31
N LEU A 43 -6.73 -13.73 3.44
CA LEU A 43 -5.56 -14.35 2.85
C LEU A 43 -4.27 -14.00 3.60
N GLY A 44 -4.21 -12.78 4.14
CA GLY A 44 -3.10 -12.30 4.96
C GLY A 44 -3.36 -10.90 5.48
N GLU A 45 -2.68 -10.54 6.57
CA GLU A 45 -2.81 -9.22 7.19
C GLU A 45 -1.48 -8.68 7.73
N SER A 46 -1.45 -7.41 8.12
CA SER A 46 -0.30 -6.90 8.86
C SER A 46 -0.25 -7.53 10.24
N ILE A 47 0.90 -8.09 10.59
CA ILE A 47 1.17 -8.61 11.93
C ILE A 47 1.66 -7.52 12.90
N ASP A 48 1.86 -6.30 12.40
CA ASP A 48 2.27 -5.12 13.19
C ASP A 48 1.55 -3.83 12.75
N ASP A 49 2.27 -2.80 12.32
CA ASP A 49 1.72 -1.52 11.86
C ASP A 49 0.97 -1.72 10.54
N ALA A 50 -0.17 -1.05 10.36
CA ALA A 50 -0.77 -0.90 9.05
C ALA A 50 0.10 0.01 8.15
N ALA A 51 -0.02 -0.12 6.83
CA ALA A 51 0.74 0.69 5.89
C ALA A 51 0.51 2.20 6.10
N GLY A 52 -0.74 2.63 6.31
CA GLY A 52 -1.05 4.04 6.55
C GLY A 52 -0.42 4.57 7.84
N GLU A 53 -0.43 3.77 8.91
CA GLU A 53 0.27 4.10 10.16
C GLU A 53 1.78 4.19 9.99
N ALA A 54 2.39 3.30 9.18
CA ALA A 54 3.81 3.38 8.85
C ALA A 54 4.16 4.67 8.08
N PHE A 55 3.30 5.09 7.15
CA PHE A 55 3.40 6.38 6.47
C PHE A 55 3.37 7.55 7.46
N ASP A 56 2.39 7.58 8.36
CA ASP A 56 2.25 8.68 9.33
C ASP A 56 3.42 8.72 10.34
N LYS A 57 3.86 7.56 10.85
CA LYS A 57 5.00 7.46 11.76
C LYS A 57 6.30 7.93 11.10
N THR A 58 6.50 7.59 9.83
CA THR A 58 7.71 8.00 9.09
C THR A 58 7.64 9.49 8.71
N ALA A 59 6.46 10.00 8.34
CA ALA A 59 6.26 11.42 8.08
C ALA A 59 6.61 12.27 9.31
N LYS A 60 6.22 11.82 10.51
CA LYS A 60 6.60 12.47 11.77
C LYS A 60 8.11 12.50 11.99
N LEU A 61 8.84 11.44 11.63
CA LEU A 61 10.31 11.42 11.72
C LEU A 61 10.97 12.41 10.77
N LEU A 62 10.34 12.68 9.62
CA LEU A 62 10.80 13.67 8.63
C LEU A 62 10.36 15.11 8.95
N GLY A 63 9.69 15.32 10.09
CA GLY A 63 9.22 16.63 10.54
C GLY A 63 7.96 17.13 9.85
N LEU A 64 7.10 16.23 9.36
CA LEU A 64 5.82 16.56 8.73
C LEU A 64 4.65 16.50 9.72
N ASP A 65 3.65 17.35 9.50
CA ASP A 65 2.40 17.38 10.28
C ASP A 65 1.50 16.17 10.00
N TYR A 66 0.53 15.94 10.90
CA TYR A 66 -0.48 14.89 10.76
C TYR A 66 -1.77 15.42 10.08
N PRO A 67 -2.41 14.66 9.16
CA PRO A 67 -2.05 13.33 8.65
C PRO A 67 -0.83 13.39 7.71
N GLY A 68 0.17 12.56 8.01
CA GLY A 68 1.50 12.66 7.44
C GLY A 68 1.68 11.88 6.14
N GLY A 69 0.88 10.84 5.90
CA GLY A 69 0.99 10.01 4.70
C GLY A 69 0.91 10.77 3.38
N PRO A 70 -0.11 11.62 3.15
CA PRO A 70 -0.18 12.45 1.94
C PRO A 70 1.00 13.40 1.78
N MET A 71 1.49 13.97 2.89
CA MET A 71 2.63 14.91 2.89
C MET A 71 3.94 14.19 2.57
N LEU A 72 4.16 12.99 3.13
CA LEU A 72 5.32 12.15 2.81
C LEU A 72 5.30 11.77 1.33
N SER A 73 4.15 11.34 0.80
CA SER A 73 4.03 11.00 -0.63
C SER A 73 4.31 12.20 -1.54
N LYS A 74 3.90 13.41 -1.14
CA LYS A 74 4.23 14.64 -1.86
C LYS A 74 5.74 14.94 -1.80
N MET A 75 6.38 14.75 -0.65
CA MET A 75 7.82 14.92 -0.49
C MET A 75 8.60 13.89 -1.32
N ALA A 76 8.15 12.63 -1.35
CA ALA A 76 8.75 11.54 -2.13
C ALA A 76 8.81 11.84 -3.64
N GLN A 77 7.90 12.66 -4.18
CA GLN A 77 7.93 13.08 -5.59
C GLN A 77 9.13 13.96 -5.94
N GLN A 78 9.77 14.57 -4.94
CA GLN A 78 10.98 15.38 -5.10
C GLN A 78 12.25 14.56 -4.85
N GLY A 79 12.11 13.29 -4.46
CA GLY A 79 13.23 12.42 -4.15
C GLY A 79 13.87 11.78 -5.37
N THR A 80 15.16 11.51 -5.27
CA THR A 80 15.98 10.77 -6.23
C THR A 80 15.79 9.27 -6.02
N ALA A 81 15.18 8.61 -7.01
CA ALA A 81 14.98 7.17 -6.97
C ALA A 81 16.32 6.41 -6.84
N GLY A 82 16.36 5.41 -5.96
CA GLY A 82 17.51 4.52 -5.78
C GLY A 82 18.66 5.06 -4.91
N ARG A 83 18.62 6.31 -4.42
CA ARG A 83 19.65 6.83 -3.49
C ARG A 83 19.72 6.02 -2.20
N PHE A 84 18.56 5.64 -1.66
CA PHE A 84 18.45 4.75 -0.50
C PHE A 84 17.62 3.53 -0.87
N THR A 85 17.97 2.37 -0.30
CA THR A 85 17.25 1.11 -0.50
C THR A 85 16.76 0.58 0.84
N PHE A 86 15.46 0.66 1.06
CA PHE A 86 14.80 0.13 2.24
C PHE A 86 14.48 -1.36 2.05
N PRO A 87 14.40 -2.16 3.13
CA PRO A 87 13.98 -3.55 3.02
C PRO A 87 12.52 -3.64 2.55
N ARG A 88 12.14 -4.75 1.91
CA ARG A 88 10.73 -5.11 1.59
C ARG A 88 10.31 -6.25 2.52
N PRO A 89 9.77 -5.97 3.72
CA PRO A 89 9.61 -6.99 4.75
C PRO A 89 8.69 -8.12 4.31
N MET A 90 9.00 -9.35 4.77
CA MET A 90 8.22 -10.56 4.49
C MET A 90 8.06 -10.92 3.00
N THR A 91 8.89 -10.34 2.11
CA THR A 91 8.93 -10.71 0.69
C THR A 91 9.98 -11.78 0.37
N ASP A 92 10.89 -12.07 1.30
CA ASP A 92 11.92 -13.12 1.21
C ASP A 92 11.38 -14.55 1.43
N ARG A 93 10.16 -14.67 1.97
CA ARG A 93 9.53 -15.94 2.36
C ARG A 93 8.12 -16.08 1.76
N PRO A 94 7.56 -17.30 1.66
CA PRO A 94 6.17 -17.50 1.25
C PRO A 94 5.20 -16.86 2.24
N GLY A 95 3.94 -16.70 1.83
CA GLY A 95 2.87 -16.12 2.65
C GLY A 95 2.46 -14.71 2.22
N LEU A 96 1.31 -14.29 2.73
CA LEU A 96 0.62 -13.05 2.33
C LEU A 96 0.52 -12.01 3.45
N ASP A 97 1.06 -12.32 4.63
CA ASP A 97 1.14 -11.37 5.73
C ASP A 97 2.14 -10.24 5.45
N PHE A 98 1.90 -9.11 6.11
CA PHE A 98 2.66 -7.87 5.99
C PHE A 98 3.34 -7.51 7.32
N SER A 99 4.42 -6.74 7.24
CA SER A 99 5.06 -6.09 8.38
C SER A 99 5.67 -4.78 7.90
N PHE A 100 5.40 -3.68 8.60
CA PHE A 100 5.89 -2.34 8.25
C PHE A 100 6.58 -1.62 9.42
N SER A 101 6.42 -2.10 10.66
CA SER A 101 7.02 -1.47 11.84
C SER A 101 8.55 -1.29 11.74
N GLY A 102 9.24 -2.27 11.13
CA GLY A 102 10.69 -2.23 10.90
C GLY A 102 11.14 -1.09 9.97
N LEU A 103 10.28 -0.62 9.07
CA LEU A 103 10.61 0.47 8.14
C LEU A 103 10.77 1.80 8.86
N LYS A 104 10.02 2.04 9.95
CA LYS A 104 10.18 3.22 10.79
C LYS A 104 11.59 3.26 11.40
N THR A 105 12.04 2.14 11.97
CA THR A 105 13.37 2.04 12.57
C THR A 105 14.46 2.26 11.52
N PHE A 106 14.28 1.68 10.32
CA PHE A 106 15.18 1.89 9.19
C PHE A 106 15.22 3.38 8.77
N ALA A 107 14.06 4.05 8.68
CA ALA A 107 13.98 5.47 8.38
C ALA A 107 14.69 6.32 9.42
N ALA A 108 14.43 6.09 10.71
CA ALA A 108 15.08 6.83 11.80
C ALA A 108 16.61 6.71 11.75
N ASN A 109 17.12 5.51 11.49
CA ASN A 109 18.57 5.29 11.36
C ASN A 109 19.13 5.97 10.10
N THR A 110 18.41 5.91 8.98
CA THR A 110 18.84 6.56 7.73
C THR A 110 18.89 8.07 7.90
N ILE A 111 17.90 8.68 8.55
CA ILE A 111 17.88 10.12 8.87
C ILE A 111 19.08 10.50 9.74
N ARG A 112 19.38 9.73 10.79
CA ARG A 112 20.50 10.01 11.70
C ARG A 112 21.88 9.86 11.06
N ALA A 113 22.00 9.03 10.02
CA ALA A 113 23.25 8.72 9.36
C ALA A 113 23.59 9.64 8.17
N ASN A 114 22.72 10.60 7.85
CA ASN A 114 22.88 11.50 6.70
C ASN A 114 22.63 12.95 7.10
N ASP A 115 22.99 13.88 6.20
CA ASP A 115 22.74 15.30 6.39
C ASP A 115 21.24 15.61 6.46
N ASP A 116 20.89 16.58 7.30
CA ASP A 116 19.51 16.99 7.53
C ASP A 116 19.07 18.11 6.57
N ASP A 117 19.24 17.87 5.27
CA ASP A 117 18.83 18.77 4.20
C ASP A 117 17.53 18.32 3.51
N ALA A 118 16.87 19.26 2.82
CA ALA A 118 15.58 19.02 2.18
C ALA A 118 15.61 17.91 1.12
N GLN A 119 16.69 17.79 0.34
CA GLN A 119 16.81 16.77 -0.70
C GLN A 119 17.02 15.40 -0.07
N THR A 120 17.88 15.30 0.93
CA THR A 120 18.09 14.04 1.66
C THR A 120 16.80 13.54 2.32
N ARG A 121 16.00 14.42 2.94
CA ARG A 121 14.68 14.05 3.47
C ARG A 121 13.73 13.54 2.37
N ALA A 122 13.72 14.18 1.20
CA ALA A 122 12.91 13.75 0.07
C ALA A 122 13.34 12.39 -0.48
N ASP A 123 14.65 12.14 -0.53
CA ASP A 123 15.21 10.87 -0.99
C ASP A 123 14.88 9.72 -0.01
N ILE A 124 14.90 10.00 1.30
CA ILE A 124 14.46 9.04 2.33
C ILE A 124 12.96 8.77 2.21
N ALA A 125 12.14 9.80 2.04
CA ALA A 125 10.70 9.67 1.83
C ALA A 125 10.40 8.80 0.59
N ARG A 126 11.14 9.03 -0.51
CA ARG A 126 11.03 8.25 -1.75
C ARG A 126 11.36 6.79 -1.52
N ALA A 127 12.50 6.51 -0.89
CA ALA A 127 12.93 5.13 -0.64
C ALA A 127 11.98 4.36 0.29
N PHE A 128 11.41 5.04 1.29
CA PHE A 128 10.37 4.49 2.15
C PHE A 128 9.08 4.19 1.36
N GLU A 129 8.58 5.15 0.57
CA GLU A 129 7.36 4.96 -0.24
C GLU A 129 7.54 3.80 -1.21
N ASP A 130 8.66 3.74 -1.92
CA ASP A 130 8.98 2.65 -2.84
C ASP A 130 8.97 1.29 -2.10
N ALA A 131 9.48 1.21 -0.87
CA ALA A 131 9.48 -0.03 -0.10
C ALA A 131 8.09 -0.51 0.31
N VAL A 132 7.24 0.42 0.76
CA VAL A 132 5.85 0.08 1.11
C VAL A 132 5.08 -0.36 -0.14
N VAL A 133 5.18 0.42 -1.23
CA VAL A 133 4.48 0.13 -2.49
C VAL A 133 4.92 -1.20 -3.09
N ASP A 134 6.22 -1.47 -3.15
CA ASP A 134 6.74 -2.74 -3.68
C ASP A 134 6.24 -3.93 -2.84
N THR A 135 6.23 -3.79 -1.51
CA THR A 135 5.76 -4.85 -0.61
C THR A 135 4.27 -5.16 -0.87
N LEU A 136 3.44 -4.12 -0.97
CA LEU A 136 2.01 -4.25 -1.32
C LEU A 136 1.84 -4.92 -2.69
N SER A 137 2.60 -4.48 -3.70
CA SER A 137 2.56 -5.01 -5.06
C SER A 137 2.93 -6.49 -5.13
N ILE A 138 4.04 -6.88 -4.51
CA ILE A 138 4.52 -8.27 -4.44
C ILE A 138 3.45 -9.17 -3.80
N LYS A 139 2.84 -8.73 -2.70
CA LYS A 139 1.84 -9.51 -1.95
C LYS A 139 0.52 -9.61 -2.71
N CYS A 140 0.07 -8.54 -3.38
CA CYS A 140 -1.09 -8.59 -4.27
C CYS A 140 -0.87 -9.57 -5.42
N LYS A 141 0.31 -9.54 -6.05
CA LYS A 141 0.66 -10.48 -7.11
C LYS A 141 0.61 -11.92 -6.62
N ARG A 142 1.22 -12.21 -5.46
CA ARG A 142 1.19 -13.55 -4.85
C ARG A 142 -0.23 -14.01 -4.52
N ALA A 143 -1.09 -13.13 -4.01
CA ALA A 143 -2.49 -13.47 -3.73
C ALA A 143 -3.26 -13.81 -5.01
N LEU A 144 -3.05 -13.05 -6.08
CA LEU A 144 -3.64 -13.35 -7.40
C LEU A 144 -3.11 -14.68 -7.96
N ASP A 145 -1.82 -14.96 -7.79
CA ASP A 145 -1.20 -16.21 -8.25
C ASP A 145 -1.72 -17.41 -7.44
N GLN A 146 -1.89 -17.28 -6.12
CA GLN A 146 -2.40 -18.34 -5.24
C GLN A 146 -3.89 -18.64 -5.45
N THR A 147 -4.70 -17.61 -5.68
CA THR A 147 -6.15 -17.75 -5.89
C THR A 147 -6.51 -18.09 -7.34
N GLY A 148 -5.63 -17.81 -8.29
CA GLY A 148 -5.92 -17.87 -9.73
C GLY A 148 -6.83 -16.75 -10.22
N PHE A 149 -7.16 -15.76 -9.37
CA PHE A 149 -8.03 -14.66 -9.73
C PHE A 149 -7.33 -13.67 -10.67
N LYS A 150 -8.12 -13.01 -11.52
CA LYS A 150 -7.63 -12.05 -12.52
C LYS A 150 -7.90 -10.59 -12.15
N ARG A 151 -8.66 -10.38 -11.07
CA ARG A 151 -9.15 -9.07 -10.64
C ARG A 151 -8.60 -8.73 -9.27
N LEU A 152 -8.12 -7.50 -9.12
CA LEU A 152 -7.64 -6.93 -7.87
C LEU A 152 -8.46 -5.66 -7.57
N VAL A 153 -8.94 -5.52 -6.35
CA VAL A 153 -9.62 -4.32 -5.88
C VAL A 153 -8.79 -3.73 -4.76
N ILE A 154 -8.43 -2.45 -4.84
CA ILE A 154 -7.65 -1.77 -3.81
C ILE A 154 -8.49 -0.64 -3.23
N ALA A 155 -8.71 -0.69 -1.92
CA ALA A 155 -9.52 0.26 -1.17
C ALA A 155 -8.80 0.78 0.08
N GLY A 156 -9.20 1.95 0.57
CA GLY A 156 -8.66 2.58 1.78
C GLY A 156 -7.72 3.76 1.49
N GLY A 157 -7.33 4.48 2.56
CA GLY A 157 -6.54 5.73 2.49
C GLY A 157 -5.32 5.68 1.58
N VAL A 158 -4.54 4.62 1.71
CA VAL A 158 -3.27 4.46 0.99
C VAL A 158 -3.49 4.15 -0.49
N SER A 159 -4.68 3.71 -0.90
CA SER A 159 -5.00 3.50 -2.32
C SER A 159 -4.98 4.81 -3.12
N ALA A 160 -5.02 5.98 -2.47
CA ALA A 160 -4.84 7.27 -3.11
C ALA A 160 -3.38 7.57 -3.50
N ASN A 161 -2.41 6.78 -3.02
CA ASN A 161 -1.00 6.94 -3.32
C ASN A 161 -0.73 6.79 -4.83
N ARG A 162 -0.06 7.78 -5.41
CA ARG A 162 0.20 7.84 -6.86
C ARG A 162 1.15 6.74 -7.31
N THR A 163 2.24 6.52 -6.58
CA THR A 163 3.24 5.48 -6.89
C THR A 163 2.60 4.08 -6.85
N LEU A 164 1.72 3.83 -5.88
CA LEU A 164 0.93 2.59 -5.82
C LEU A 164 0.04 2.41 -7.06
N ARG A 165 -0.68 3.46 -7.48
CA ARG A 165 -1.54 3.43 -8.67
C ARG A 165 -0.75 3.14 -9.94
N GLU A 166 0.37 3.83 -10.12
CA GLU A 166 1.24 3.65 -11.29
C GLU A 166 1.82 2.24 -11.34
N GLN A 167 2.33 1.72 -10.22
CA GLN A 167 2.83 0.34 -10.18
C GLN A 167 1.77 -0.70 -10.49
N MET A 168 0.57 -0.58 -9.92
CA MET A 168 -0.51 -1.54 -10.16
C MET A 168 -0.97 -1.53 -11.62
N ALA A 169 -1.04 -0.35 -12.25
CA ALA A 169 -1.36 -0.24 -13.68
C ALA A 169 -0.31 -0.91 -14.57
N ILE A 170 0.99 -0.81 -14.23
CA ILE A 170 2.07 -1.51 -14.94
C ILE A 170 1.92 -3.03 -14.81
N HIS A 171 1.56 -3.52 -13.62
CA HIS A 171 1.34 -4.94 -13.38
C HIS A 171 0.14 -5.50 -14.17
N ASP A 172 -0.96 -4.76 -14.21
CA ASP A 172 -2.14 -5.14 -14.99
C ASP A 172 -1.83 -5.33 -16.48
N ALA A 173 -1.13 -4.34 -17.06
CA ALA A 173 -0.76 -4.36 -18.47
C ALA A 173 0.12 -5.58 -18.82
N LYS A 174 1.07 -5.93 -17.96
CA LYS A 174 1.97 -7.08 -18.18
C LYS A 174 1.29 -8.43 -17.99
N ALA A 175 0.35 -8.53 -17.05
CA ALA A 175 -0.24 -9.81 -16.63
C ALA A 175 -1.60 -10.13 -17.28
N ARG A 176 -2.15 -9.24 -18.14
CA ARG A 176 -3.55 -9.31 -18.63
C ARG A 176 -4.55 -9.43 -17.47
N ARG A 177 -4.28 -8.72 -16.38
CA ARG A 177 -5.12 -8.63 -15.17
C ARG A 177 -5.80 -7.27 -15.13
N ARG A 178 -6.81 -7.13 -14.27
CA ARG A 178 -7.54 -5.87 -14.08
C ARG A 178 -7.56 -5.47 -12.62
N SER A 179 -6.86 -4.40 -12.27
CA SER A 179 -6.91 -3.77 -10.97
C SER A 179 -7.88 -2.59 -10.99
N VAL A 180 -8.65 -2.45 -9.93
CA VAL A 180 -9.59 -1.36 -9.70
C VAL A 180 -9.17 -0.66 -8.42
N LEU A 181 -8.60 0.54 -8.54
CA LEU A 181 -8.11 1.34 -7.40
C LEU A 181 -9.09 2.44 -7.02
N ARG A 182 -9.73 2.30 -5.86
CA ARG A 182 -10.76 3.22 -5.35
C ARG A 182 -10.21 4.02 -4.16
N PRO A 183 -9.94 5.34 -4.31
CA PRO A 183 -9.52 6.18 -3.19
C PRO A 183 -10.67 6.36 -2.19
N PRO A 184 -10.40 6.74 -0.93
CA PRO A 184 -11.46 7.18 -0.04
C PRO A 184 -12.12 8.43 -0.63
N GLY A 185 -13.45 8.44 -0.73
CA GLY A 185 -14.21 9.60 -1.22
C GLY A 185 -15.04 9.38 -2.49
N VAL A 186 -15.18 8.15 -3.00
CA VAL A 186 -16.24 7.80 -3.98
C VAL A 186 -17.55 7.39 -3.26
N LEU A 187 -17.62 7.59 -1.94
CA LEU A 187 -18.89 7.73 -1.25
C LEU A 187 -19.23 9.23 -1.29
N TYR A 188 -20.50 9.56 -1.57
CA TYR A 188 -21.10 10.90 -1.69
C TYR A 188 -21.15 11.51 -3.10
N ARG A 189 -22.02 10.96 -3.94
CA ARG A 189 -23.24 11.68 -4.36
C ARG A 189 -24.44 10.75 -4.27
#